data_AF-A0A357BX36-F1
#
_entry.id   AF-A0A357BX36-F1
#
_cell.length_a   1.000
_cell.length_b   1.000
_cell.length_c   1.000
_cell.angle_alpha   90.00
_cell.angle_beta   90.00
_cell.angle_gamma   90.00
#
_symmetry.space_group_name_H-M   'P 1'
#
loop_
_entity.id
_entity.type
_entity.pdbx_description
1 polymer ?
#
loop_
_entity_poly.entity_id
_entity_poly.type
_entity_poly.pdbx_seq_one_letter_code
_entity_poly.pdbx_strand_id
1 'polypeptide(L)'
;MTNDEQIQYLANVYYLARCDGRFEVEEDYLLQEIAKGIGAGYLETRKALDKSMADGFEVKFPTRFSEKIRNLEDMLLVAYYDSKFEETEKKIIVSYVKQLQIEQKQIDIIKEETKQRLKDFKKRQP
;
A
#
# COMPACT_ATOMS: atom_id res chain seq x y z
N MET A 1 -6.71 -13.29 -5.71
CA MET A 1 -7.28 -11.97 -5.98
C MET A 1 -8.05 -11.94 -7.30
N THR A 2 -9.31 -11.50 -7.27
CA THR A 2 -10.08 -11.11 -8.46
C THR A 2 -9.67 -9.72 -8.94
N ASN A 3 -10.12 -9.29 -10.13
CA ASN A 3 -9.81 -7.94 -10.63
C ASN A 3 -10.37 -6.84 -9.71
N ASP A 4 -11.58 -7.02 -9.16
CA ASP A 4 -12.16 -6.04 -8.23
C ASP A 4 -11.37 -5.95 -6.92
N GLU A 5 -10.86 -7.08 -6.44
CA GLU A 5 -9.98 -7.12 -5.27
C GLU A 5 -8.63 -6.46 -5.57
N GLN A 6 -8.04 -6.68 -6.76
CA GLN A 6 -6.82 -6.01 -7.20
C GLN A 6 -7.01 -4.49 -7.27
N ILE A 7 -8.13 -4.04 -7.83
CA ILE A 7 -8.50 -2.62 -7.90
C ILE A 7 -8.61 -2.03 -6.49
N GLN A 8 -9.32 -2.70 -5.57
CA GLN A 8 -9.44 -2.21 -4.20
C GLN A 8 -8.10 -2.21 -3.46
N TYR A 9 -7.31 -3.27 -3.62
CA TYR A 9 -5.97 -3.40 -3.04
C TYR A 9 -5.09 -2.23 -3.43
N LEU A 10 -5.00 -1.96 -4.74
CA LEU A 10 -4.21 -0.85 -5.27
C LEU A 10 -4.81 0.50 -4.88
N ALA A 11 -6.14 0.63 -4.85
CA ALA A 11 -6.76 1.88 -4.45
C ALA A 11 -6.39 2.27 -3.00
N ASN A 12 -6.25 1.30 -2.10
CA ASN A 12 -5.76 1.55 -0.74
C ASN A 12 -4.33 2.10 -0.74
N VAL A 13 -3.46 1.52 -1.59
CA VAL A 13 -2.05 1.92 -1.71
C VAL A 13 -1.95 3.31 -2.35
N TYR A 14 -2.66 3.56 -3.45
CA TYR A 14 -2.73 4.87 -4.10
C TYR A 14 -3.29 5.95 -3.19
N TYR A 15 -4.32 5.63 -2.42
CA TYR A 15 -4.93 6.56 -1.47
C TYR A 15 -3.94 6.99 -0.38
N LEU A 16 -3.09 6.06 0.08
CA LEU A 16 -2.03 6.37 1.01
C LEU A 16 -0.94 7.23 0.34
N ALA A 17 -0.44 6.79 -0.82
CA ALA A 17 0.64 7.47 -1.56
C ALA A 17 0.33 8.93 -1.89
N ARG A 18 -0.95 9.28 -2.07
CA ARG A 18 -1.36 10.66 -2.39
C ARG A 18 -1.60 11.56 -1.17
N CYS A 19 -1.50 11.04 0.05
CA CYS A 19 -1.86 11.79 1.25
C CYS A 19 -0.96 13.02 1.47
N ASP A 20 0.29 12.94 1.03
CA ASP A 20 1.28 14.02 1.07
C ASP A 20 1.14 15.05 -0.07
N GLY A 21 0.23 14.78 -1.02
CA GLY A 21 -0.01 15.61 -2.21
C GLY A 21 1.14 15.64 -3.22
N ARG A 22 2.15 14.75 -3.11
CA ARG A 22 3.33 14.74 -3.97
C ARG A 22 3.63 13.34 -4.48
N PHE A 23 3.11 13.03 -5.67
CA PHE A 23 3.50 11.82 -6.37
C PHE A 23 4.88 12.01 -7.02
N GLU A 24 5.91 11.37 -6.49
CA GLU A 24 7.25 11.41 -7.08
C GLU A 24 7.45 10.29 -8.12
N VAL A 25 8.31 10.52 -9.12
CA VAL A 25 8.58 9.53 -10.19
C VAL A 25 9.07 8.19 -9.62
N GLU A 26 9.80 8.23 -8.51
CA GLU A 26 10.32 7.04 -7.86
C GLU A 26 9.23 6.19 -7.18
N GLU A 27 8.16 6.84 -6.71
CA GLU A 27 6.99 6.16 -6.16
C GLU A 27 6.21 5.43 -7.25
N ASP A 28 6.21 5.96 -8.48
CA ASP A 28 5.58 5.28 -9.62
C ASP A 28 6.22 3.91 -9.89
N TYR A 29 7.55 3.80 -9.82
CA TYR A 29 8.24 2.50 -9.95
C TYR A 29 7.83 1.53 -8.84
N LEU A 30 7.74 2.01 -7.60
CA LEU A 30 7.32 1.18 -6.46
C LEU A 30 5.89 0.66 -6.66
N LEU A 31 4.99 1.54 -7.09
CA LEU A 31 3.58 1.20 -7.33
C LEU A 31 3.41 0.24 -8.50
N GLN A 32 4.22 0.39 -9.56
CA GLN A 32 4.27 -0.57 -10.66
C GLN A 32 4.74 -1.95 -10.20
N GLU A 33 5.76 -2.03 -9.32
CA GLU A 33 6.21 -3.30 -8.75
C GLU A 33 5.12 -3.95 -7.89
N ILE A 34 4.41 -3.17 -7.07
CA ILE A 34 3.27 -3.64 -6.27
C ILE A 34 2.17 -4.19 -7.18
N ALA A 35 1.76 -3.42 -8.19
CA ALA A 35 0.73 -3.83 -9.15
C ALA A 35 1.10 -5.14 -9.87
N LYS A 36 2.34 -5.24 -10.37
CA LYS A 36 2.86 -6.47 -10.97
C LYS A 36 2.85 -7.63 -9.98
N GLY A 37 3.23 -7.38 -8.72
CA GLY A 37 3.28 -8.38 -7.67
C GLY A 37 1.93 -9.02 -7.34
N ILE A 38 0.82 -8.31 -7.53
CA ILE A 38 -0.54 -8.84 -7.34
C ILE A 38 -1.19 -9.30 -8.65
N GLY A 39 -0.47 -9.20 -9.78
CA GLY A 39 -0.96 -9.56 -11.11
C GLY A 39 -1.95 -8.56 -11.71
N ALA A 40 -1.94 -7.31 -11.25
CA ALA A 40 -2.77 -6.25 -11.80
C ALA A 40 -2.19 -5.71 -13.10
N GLY A 41 -3.03 -5.55 -14.12
CA GLY A 41 -2.66 -4.95 -15.40
C GLY A 41 -2.95 -3.46 -15.43
N TYR A 42 -2.72 -2.86 -16.60
CA TYR A 42 -2.95 -1.43 -16.83
C TYR A 42 -4.38 -0.97 -16.47
N LEU A 43 -5.40 -1.77 -16.81
CA LEU A 43 -6.80 -1.43 -16.57
C LEU A 43 -7.13 -1.41 -15.08
N GLU A 44 -6.67 -2.40 -14.33
CA GLU A 44 -6.86 -2.48 -12.87
C GLU A 44 -6.15 -1.32 -12.18
N THR A 45 -4.90 -1.03 -12.57
CA THR A 45 -4.11 0.08 -12.03
C THR A 45 -4.79 1.42 -12.28
N ARG A 46 -5.30 1.67 -13.50
CA ARG A 46 -6.02 2.89 -13.83
C ARG A 46 -7.29 3.05 -13.00
N LYS A 47 -8.11 1.99 -12.90
CA LYS A 47 -9.33 1.99 -12.10
C LYS A 47 -9.03 2.19 -10.61
N ALA A 48 -7.95 1.61 -10.11
CA ALA A 48 -7.52 1.77 -8.72
C ALA A 48 -7.13 3.22 -8.41
N LEU A 49 -6.39 3.85 -9.32
CA LEU A 49 -6.05 5.27 -9.22
C LEU A 49 -7.33 6.13 -9.20
N ASP A 50 -8.22 5.97 -10.18
CA ASP A 50 -9.47 6.72 -10.25
C ASP A 50 -10.33 6.50 -8.98
N LYS A 51 -10.40 5.25 -8.48
CA LYS A 51 -11.12 4.90 -7.25
C LYS A 51 -10.52 5.55 -6.00
N SER A 52 -9.20 5.62 -5.90
CA SER A 52 -8.51 6.29 -4.78
C SER A 52 -8.75 7.81 -4.77
N MET A 53 -9.22 8.37 -5.89
CA MET A 53 -9.55 9.79 -6.03
C MET A 53 -11.00 10.12 -5.74
N ALA A 54 -11.86 9.11 -5.58
CA ALA A 54 -13.28 9.34 -5.35
C ALA A 54 -13.51 9.99 -3.98
N ASP A 55 -14.40 10.98 -3.93
CA ASP A 55 -14.81 11.62 -2.68
C ASP A 55 -15.37 10.57 -1.72
N GLY A 56 -14.89 10.60 -0.47
CA GLY A 56 -15.30 9.64 0.56
C GLY A 56 -14.71 8.23 0.35
N PHE A 57 -13.60 8.08 -0.36
CA PHE A 57 -12.90 6.80 -0.43
C PHE A 57 -12.55 6.29 0.97
N GLU A 58 -12.85 5.01 1.21
CA GLU A 58 -12.50 4.30 2.42
C GLU A 58 -11.61 3.12 2.07
N VAL A 59 -10.56 2.95 2.87
CA VAL A 59 -9.67 1.80 2.78
C VAL A 59 -10.43 0.53 3.16
N LYS A 60 -10.38 -0.49 2.28
CA LYS A 60 -11.10 -1.76 2.47
C LYS A 60 -10.19 -2.95 2.30
N PHE A 61 -10.44 -3.99 3.10
CA PHE A 61 -9.62 -5.20 3.08
C PHE A 61 -9.85 -6.08 1.85
N PRO A 62 -8.77 -6.71 1.33
CA PRO A 62 -8.90 -7.93 0.53
C PRO A 62 -9.60 -9.04 1.32
N THR A 63 -10.19 -10.01 0.62
CA THR A 63 -10.95 -11.08 1.28
C THR A 63 -10.05 -11.99 2.11
N ARG A 64 -8.92 -12.45 1.56
CA ARG A 64 -8.04 -13.43 2.21
C ARG A 64 -7.13 -12.75 3.24
N PHE A 65 -6.97 -13.36 4.41
CA PHE A 65 -6.13 -12.81 5.48
C PHE A 65 -4.69 -12.55 5.05
N SER A 66 -4.06 -13.47 4.31
CA SER A 66 -2.71 -13.28 3.77
C SER A 66 -2.61 -12.08 2.83
N GLU A 67 -3.64 -11.81 2.02
CA GLU A 67 -3.71 -10.64 1.15
C GLU A 67 -3.90 -9.34 1.96
N LYS A 68 -4.59 -9.39 3.10
CA LYS A 68 -4.70 -8.25 4.01
C LYS A 68 -3.35 -7.88 4.63
N ILE A 69 -2.57 -8.87 5.07
CA ILE A 69 -1.22 -8.65 5.60
C ILE A 69 -0.32 -8.09 4.51
N ARG A 70 -0.33 -8.69 3.32
CA ARG A 70 0.42 -8.19 2.18
C ARG A 70 0.05 -6.75 1.80
N ASN A 71 -1.24 -6.40 1.85
CA ASN A 71 -1.70 -5.04 1.58
C ASN A 71 -1.20 -4.05 2.63
N LEU A 72 -1.19 -4.45 3.90
CA LEU A 72 -0.58 -3.65 4.97
C LEU A 72 0.93 -3.46 4.73
N GLU A 73 1.67 -4.50 4.34
CA GLU A 73 3.10 -4.40 3.99
C GLU A 73 3.32 -3.43 2.82
N ASP A 74 2.54 -3.53 1.74
CA ASP A 74 2.65 -2.64 0.59
C ASP A 74 2.28 -1.19 0.92
N MET A 75 1.27 -0.98 1.79
CA MET A 75 0.94 0.34 2.33
C MET A 75 2.09 0.91 3.18
N LEU A 76 2.66 0.11 4.09
CA LEU A 76 3.82 0.52 4.89
C LEU A 76 5.03 0.80 4.01
N LEU A 77 5.22 0.04 2.93
CA LEU A 77 6.33 0.19 2.00
C LEU A 77 6.30 1.55 1.32
N VAL A 78 5.12 1.96 0.85
CA VAL A 78 4.88 3.30 0.30
C VAL A 78 5.14 4.38 1.35
N ALA A 79 4.53 4.28 2.54
CA ALA A 79 4.72 5.31 3.56
C ALA A 79 6.17 5.40 4.08
N TYR A 80 6.96 4.32 4.01
CA TYR A 80 8.39 4.35 4.31
C TYR A 80 9.25 4.89 3.17
N TYR A 81 8.71 5.02 1.96
CA TYR A 81 9.47 5.41 0.78
C TYR A 81 9.96 6.87 0.88
N ASP A 82 9.05 7.84 1.07
CA ASP A 82 9.36 9.28 1.19
C ASP A 82 9.97 9.68 2.55
N SER A 83 10.14 8.73 3.48
CA SER A 83 10.69 8.97 4.84
C SER A 83 9.96 10.04 5.69
N LYS A 84 8.92 10.67 5.15
CA LYS A 84 8.03 11.62 5.83
C LYS A 84 6.71 10.94 6.10
N PHE A 85 6.71 10.11 7.14
CA PHE A 85 5.51 9.40 7.58
C PHE A 85 4.51 10.41 8.19
N GLU A 86 3.64 10.96 7.34
CA GLU A 86 2.74 12.04 7.69
C GLU A 86 1.67 11.58 8.68
N GLU A 87 1.10 12.50 9.47
CA GLU A 87 0.09 12.14 10.46
C GLU A 87 -1.16 11.48 9.85
N THR A 88 -1.51 11.86 8.61
CA THR A 88 -2.64 11.28 7.88
C THR A 88 -2.38 9.81 7.51
N GLU A 89 -1.19 9.50 7.00
CA GLU A 89 -0.78 8.12 6.69
C GLU A 89 -0.76 7.24 7.94
N LYS A 90 -0.25 7.78 9.07
CA LYS A 90 -0.30 7.10 10.37
C LYS A 90 -1.72 6.72 10.76
N LYS A 91 -2.66 7.65 10.63
CA LYS A 91 -4.07 7.41 10.98
C LYS A 91 -4.66 6.29 10.11
N ILE A 92 -4.38 6.30 8.81
CA ILE A 92 -4.84 5.27 7.88
C ILE A 92 -4.29 3.90 8.26
N ILE A 93 -2.98 3.79 8.45
CA ILE A 93 -2.32 2.52 8.80
C ILE A 93 -2.75 2.01 10.17
N VAL A 94 -2.86 2.90 11.18
CA VAL A 94 -3.35 2.52 12.51
C VAL A 94 -4.79 2.02 12.45
N SER A 95 -5.65 2.66 11.65
CA SER A 95 -7.03 2.19 11.43
C SER A 95 -7.05 0.80 10.80
N TYR A 96 -6.23 0.59 9.75
CA TYR A 96 -6.08 -0.70 9.07
C TYR A 96 -5.67 -1.80 10.06
N VAL A 97 -4.61 -1.55 10.83
CA VAL A 97 -4.06 -2.51 11.80
C VAL A 97 -5.07 -2.83 12.91
N LYS A 98 -5.78 -1.83 13.43
CA LYS A 98 -6.84 -2.06 14.44
C LYS A 98 -7.94 -2.98 13.92
N GLN A 99 -8.34 -2.80 12.66
CA GLN A 99 -9.35 -3.63 12.02
C GLN A 99 -8.84 -5.06 11.72
N LEU A 100 -7.53 -5.27 11.55
CA LEU A 100 -6.95 -6.61 11.38
C LEU A 100 -6.89 -7.43 12.67
N GLN A 101 -6.98 -6.77 13.83
CA GLN A 101 -6.92 -7.43 15.14
C GLN A 101 -5.67 -8.31 15.35
N ILE A 102 -4.53 -7.85 14.84
CA ILE A 102 -3.22 -8.51 15.02
C ILE A 102 -2.47 -7.94 16.23
N GLU A 103 -1.59 -8.74 16.81
CA GLU A 103 -0.80 -8.36 17.97
C GLU A 103 0.31 -7.35 17.64
N GLN A 104 0.72 -6.54 18.62
CA GLN A 104 1.83 -5.59 18.47
C GLN A 104 3.11 -6.27 17.98
N LYS A 105 3.41 -7.47 18.49
CA LYS A 105 4.57 -8.26 18.06
C LYS A 105 4.52 -8.60 16.56
N GLN A 106 3.35 -8.91 16.02
CA GLN A 106 3.18 -9.20 14.59
C GLN A 106 3.35 -7.93 13.76
N ILE A 107 2.80 -6.81 14.24
CA ILE A 107 2.98 -5.50 13.61
C ILE A 107 4.46 -5.12 13.54
N ASP A 108 5.22 -5.35 14.61
CA ASP A 108 6.64 -5.04 14.66
C ASP A 108 7.46 -5.89 13.67
N ILE A 109 7.15 -7.18 13.55
CA ILE A 109 7.75 -8.06 12.53
C ILE A 109 7.46 -7.54 11.12
N ILE A 110 6.19 -7.25 10.82
CA ILE A 110 5.76 -6.73 9.51
C ILE A 110 6.52 -5.44 9.15
N LYS A 111 6.69 -4.52 10.12
CA LYS A 111 7.44 -3.28 9.91
C LYS A 111 8.90 -3.54 9.56
N GLU A 112 9.57 -4.43 10.30
CA GLU A 112 10.98 -4.76 10.06
C GLU A 112 11.18 -5.45 8.70
N GLU A 113 10.31 -6.40 8.35
CA GLU A 113 10.32 -7.05 7.03
C GLU A 113 10.07 -6.04 5.90
N THR A 114 9.13 -5.10 6.09
CA THR A 114 8.85 -4.05 5.12
C THR A 114 10.05 -3.12 4.93
N LYS A 115 10.72 -2.69 6.01
CA LYS A 115 11.95 -1.89 5.92
C LYS A 115 13.06 -2.64 5.19
N GLN A 116 13.18 -3.94 5.41
CA GLN A 116 14.17 -4.77 4.71
C GLN A 116 13.84 -4.85 3.21
N ARG A 117 12.57 -5.10 2.86
CA ARG A 117 12.10 -5.08 1.48
C ARG A 117 12.35 -3.74 0.79
N LEU A 118 12.15 -2.63 1.49
CA LEU A 118 12.44 -1.28 0.98
C LEU A 118 13.93 -1.11 0.65
N LYS A 119 14.82 -1.56 1.54
CA LYS A 119 16.28 -1.51 1.30
C LYS A 119 16.65 -2.30 0.05
N ASP A 120 16.03 -3.46 -0.16
CA ASP A 120 16.32 -4.30 -1.31
C ASP A 120 15.72 -3.75 -2.61
N PHE A 121 14.57 -3.06 -2.53
CA PHE A 121 13.99 -2.30 -3.64
C PHE A 121 14.93 -1.16 -4.08
N LYS A 122 15.37 -0.31 -3.14
CA LYS A 122 16.27 0.83 -3.43
C LYS A 122 17.61 0.41 -4.05
N LYS A 123 18.12 -0.79 -3.75
CA LYS A 123 19.34 -1.34 -4.39
C LYS A 123 19.14 -1.77 -5.85
N ARG A 124 17.91 -2.05 -6.25
CA ARG A 124 17.57 -2.54 -7.60
C ARG A 124 17.11 -1.42 -8.54
N GLN A 125 16.90 -0.21 -8.01
CA GLN A 125 16.59 0.96 -8.83
C GLN A 125 17.80 1.28 -9.74
N PRO A 126 17.56 1.56 -11.03
CA PRO A 126 18.61 1.86 -12.00
C PRO A 126 19.32 3.19 -11.73
#